data_AF-A0A4R3YTS1-F1
#
_entry.id   AF-A0A4R3YTS1-F1
#
_cell.length_a   1.000
_cell.length_b   1.000
_cell.length_c   1.000
_cell.angle_alpha   90.00
_cell.angle_beta   90.00
_cell.angle_gamma   90.00
#
_symmetry.space_group_name_H-M   'P 1'
#
loop_
_entity.id
_entity.type
_entity.pdbx_description
1 polymer ?
#
loop_
_entity_poly.entity_id
_entity_poly.type
_entity_poly.pdbx_seq_one_letter_code
_entity_poly.pdbx_strand_id
1 'polypeptide(L)'
;MTTGAVERFISLADSVIRELEQVIVNGDDRYPNAAIALKNARDWRDRAARGTLPSSFGPTFGLSKSDLMFGPVEERMYELERLFETRIRPYFEG
;
A
#
# COMPACT_ATOMS: atom_id res chain seq x y z
N MET A 1 21.39 -3.75 -1.27
CA MET A 1 20.55 -4.51 -0.31
C MET A 1 19.08 -4.07 -0.41
N THR A 2 18.56 -3.94 -1.63
CA THR A 2 17.23 -3.37 -1.94
C THR A 2 16.18 -4.45 -2.20
N THR A 3 16.60 -5.63 -2.67
CA THR A 3 15.71 -6.75 -3.01
C THR A 3 14.82 -7.14 -1.84
N GLY A 4 15.38 -7.29 -0.64
CA GLY A 4 14.60 -7.67 0.55
C GLY A 4 13.59 -6.61 1.03
N ALA A 5 13.86 -5.32 0.81
CA ALA A 5 12.90 -4.26 1.15
C ALA A 5 11.74 -4.21 0.14
N VAL A 6 12.03 -4.40 -1.14
CA VAL A 6 11.02 -4.47 -2.21
C VAL A 6 10.18 -5.74 -2.07
N GLU A 7 10.78 -6.89 -1.77
CA GLU A 7 10.07 -8.15 -1.52
C GLU A 7 9.11 -8.03 -0.31
N ARG A 8 9.58 -7.43 0.79
CA ARG A 8 8.72 -7.17 1.96
C ARG A 8 7.59 -6.20 1.62
N PHE A 9 7.85 -5.18 0.78
CA PHE A 9 6.84 -4.25 0.32
C PHE A 9 5.75 -4.95 -0.49
N ILE A 10 6.14 -5.80 -1.44
CA ILE A 10 5.21 -6.59 -2.25
C ILE A 10 4.37 -7.51 -1.36
N SER A 11 5.00 -8.23 -0.42
CA SER A 11 4.29 -9.14 0.49
C SER A 11 3.27 -8.41 1.37
N LEU A 12 3.60 -7.20 1.82
CA LEU A 12 2.71 -6.39 2.64
C LEU A 12 1.56 -5.80 1.81
N ALA A 13 1.83 -5.37 0.58
CA ALA A 13 0.82 -4.89 -0.35
C ALA A 13 -0.15 -6.01 -0.75
N ASP A 14 0.33 -7.24 -0.99
CA ASP A 14 -0.52 -8.41 -1.23
C ASP A 14 -1.44 -8.72 -0.04
N SER A 15 -0.98 -8.50 1.19
CA SER A 15 -1.81 -8.67 2.40
C SER A 15 -2.91 -7.61 2.49
N VAL A 16 -2.58 -6.34 2.20
CA VAL A 16 -3.55 -5.25 2.12
C VAL A 16 -4.61 -5.52 1.04
N ILE A 17 -4.19 -6.00 -0.14
CA ILE A 17 -5.09 -6.37 -1.24
C ILE A 17 -6.12 -7.40 -0.79
N ARG A 18 -5.69 -8.49 -0.16
CA ARG A 18 -6.59 -9.57 0.31
C ARG A 18 -7.59 -9.08 1.34
N GLU A 19 -7.16 -8.23 2.26
CA GLU A 19 -8.07 -7.68 3.28
C GLU A 19 -9.10 -6.73 2.68
N LEU A 20 -8.69 -5.88 1.74
CA LEU A 20 -9.59 -4.98 1.03
C LEU A 20 -10.59 -5.75 0.15
N GLU A 21 -10.15 -6.83 -0.51
CA GLU A 21 -11.05 -7.73 -1.24
C GLU A 21 -12.11 -8.34 -0.31
N GLN A 22 -11.70 -8.81 0.88
CA GLN A 22 -12.63 -9.37 1.85
C GLN A 22 -13.62 -8.34 2.39
N VAL A 23 -13.14 -7.12 2.69
CA VAL A 23 -13.97 -5.98 3.11
C VAL A 23 -15.04 -5.66 2.06
N ILE A 24 -14.67 -5.61 0.78
CA ILE A 24 -15.59 -5.33 -0.33
C ILE A 24 -16.62 -6.45 -0.47
N VAL A 25 -16.18 -7.70 -0.44
CA VAL A 25 -17.07 -8.88 -0.55
C VAL A 25 -18.07 -8.94 0.61
N ASN A 26 -17.64 -8.59 1.82
CA ASN A 26 -18.48 -8.58 3.01
C ASN A 26 -19.42 -7.37 3.09
N GLY A 27 -19.25 -6.35 2.23
CA GLY A 27 -20.01 -5.10 2.32
C GLY A 27 -19.78 -4.36 3.63
N ASP A 28 -18.53 -4.32 4.11
CA ASP A 28 -18.22 -3.66 5.38
C ASP A 28 -18.19 -2.13 5.21
N ASP A 29 -19.32 -1.50 5.56
CA ASP A 29 -19.55 -0.05 5.44
C ASP A 29 -18.57 0.83 6.25
N ARG A 30 -17.76 0.23 7.14
CA ARG A 30 -16.67 0.94 7.83
C ARG A 30 -15.56 1.36 6.86
N TYR A 31 -15.49 0.76 5.67
CA TYR A 31 -14.50 1.06 4.65
C TYR A 31 -15.15 1.65 3.38
N PRO A 32 -15.67 2.89 3.44
CA PRO A 32 -16.38 3.51 2.32
C PRO A 32 -15.53 3.65 1.04
N ASN A 33 -14.20 3.61 1.19
CA ASN A 33 -13.25 3.77 0.11
C ASN A 33 -12.47 2.49 -0.23
N ALA A 34 -12.93 1.31 0.22
CA ALA A 34 -12.22 0.04 0.03
C ALA A 34 -11.86 -0.26 -1.43
N ALA A 35 -12.76 0.05 -2.38
CA ALA A 35 -12.51 -0.18 -3.81
C ALA A 35 -11.38 0.69 -4.38
N ILE A 36 -11.31 1.96 -3.97
CA ILE A 36 -10.23 2.87 -4.37
C ILE A 36 -8.93 2.42 -3.71
N ALA A 37 -8.98 2.05 -2.43
CA ALA A 37 -7.84 1.51 -1.70
C ALA A 37 -7.27 0.26 -2.40
N LEU A 38 -8.15 -0.66 -2.83
CA LEU A 38 -7.76 -1.90 -3.50
C LEU A 38 -7.05 -1.63 -4.83
N LYS A 39 -7.61 -0.71 -5.64
CA LYS A 39 -7.01 -0.31 -6.92
C LYS A 39 -5.59 0.20 -6.72
N ASN A 40 -5.38 1.05 -5.72
CA ASN A 40 -4.08 1.66 -5.49
C ASN A 40 -3.09 0.68 -4.84
N ALA A 41 -3.56 -0.25 -3.99
CA ALA A 41 -2.72 -1.32 -3.44
C ALA A 41 -2.12 -2.16 -4.56
N ARG A 42 -2.97 -2.52 -5.53
CA ARG A 42 -2.57 -3.27 -6.73
C ARG A 42 -1.57 -2.49 -7.59
N ASP A 43 -1.81 -1.20 -7.85
CA ASP A 43 -0.88 -0.37 -8.64
C ASP A 43 0.51 -0.28 -7.98
N TRP A 44 0.56 -0.01 -6.68
CA TRP A 44 1.83 0.07 -5.95
C TRP A 44 2.57 -1.26 -5.89
N ARG A 45 1.87 -2.36 -5.64
CA ARG A 45 2.43 -3.72 -5.68
C ARG A 45 3.04 -4.02 -7.04
N ASP A 46 2.33 -3.68 -8.11
CA ASP A 46 2.75 -3.92 -9.47
C ASP A 46 3.94 -3.06 -9.90
N ARG A 47 3.97 -1.79 -9.48
CA ARG A 47 5.12 -0.90 -9.65
C ARG A 47 6.34 -1.40 -8.88
N ALA A 48 6.15 -1.90 -7.65
CA ALA A 48 7.22 -2.51 -6.87
C ALA A 48 7.80 -3.74 -7.58
N ALA A 49 6.94 -4.62 -8.10
CA ALA A 49 7.37 -5.80 -8.85
C ALA A 49 8.11 -5.45 -10.16
N ARG A 50 7.76 -4.34 -10.80
CA ARG A 50 8.41 -3.83 -12.01
C ARG A 50 9.64 -2.94 -11.75
N GLY A 51 9.93 -2.61 -10.49
CA GLY A 51 10.99 -1.65 -10.14
C GLY A 51 10.71 -0.21 -10.59
N THR A 52 9.44 0.14 -10.81
CA THR A 52 8.99 1.45 -11.31
C THR A 52 8.23 2.24 -10.23
N LEU A 53 8.62 2.07 -8.97
CA LEU A 53 8.04 2.84 -7.87
C LEU A 53 8.39 4.34 -8.07
N PRO A 54 7.44 5.25 -7.82
CA PRO A 54 7.71 6.68 -7.88
C PRO A 54 8.77 7.09 -6.83
N SER A 55 9.43 8.23 -7.02
CA SER A 55 10.41 8.77 -6.06
C SER A 55 9.79 9.35 -4.80
N SER A 56 8.50 9.69 -4.82
CA SER A 56 7.77 10.17 -3.64
C SER A 56 6.61 9.26 -3.29
N PHE A 57 6.43 9.06 -1.99
CA PHE A 57 5.20 8.51 -1.44
C PHE A 57 4.18 9.66 -1.37
N GLY A 58 3.70 10.11 -2.53
CA GLY A 58 2.61 11.08 -2.65
C GLY A 58 1.26 10.43 -2.29
N PRO A 59 0.17 11.21 -2.09
CA PRO A 59 -1.02 10.83 -1.32
C PRO A 59 -1.55 9.45 -1.70
N THR A 60 -1.17 8.46 -0.91
CA THR A 60 -0.67 7.17 -1.41
C THR A 60 -1.71 6.27 -2.03
N PHE A 61 -2.98 6.56 -1.79
CA PHE A 61 -4.07 5.78 -2.35
C PHE A 61 -5.16 6.69 -2.91
N GLY A 62 -4.81 7.93 -3.32
CA GLY A 62 -5.81 8.94 -3.69
C GLY A 62 -6.81 9.22 -2.57
N LEU A 63 -6.45 8.88 -1.34
CA LEU A 63 -7.27 8.86 -0.14
C LEU A 63 -6.40 9.36 1.00
N SER A 64 -6.98 10.20 1.85
CA SER A 64 -6.40 10.50 3.16
C SER A 64 -6.35 9.21 3.98
N LYS A 65 -5.37 9.07 4.89
CA LYS A 65 -5.34 7.92 5.81
C LYS A 65 -6.61 7.85 6.65
N SER A 66 -7.19 9.02 6.93
CA SER A 66 -8.49 9.20 7.57
C SER A 66 -9.65 8.62 6.74
N ASP A 67 -9.50 8.50 5.42
CA ASP A 67 -10.53 7.96 4.50
C ASP A 67 -10.55 6.43 4.48
N LEU A 68 -9.54 5.79 5.09
CA LEU A 68 -9.39 4.35 5.25
C LEU A 68 -9.66 3.87 6.68
N MET A 69 -10.05 4.79 7.59
CA MET A 69 -10.24 4.50 9.02
C MET A 69 -11.22 3.35 9.20
N PHE A 70 -10.72 2.13 9.43
CA PHE A 70 -10.30 1.59 10.72
C PHE A 70 -9.59 0.23 10.51
N GLY A 71 -8.82 -0.24 11.49
CA GLY A 71 -8.48 -1.67 11.62
C GLY A 71 -7.19 -2.13 10.92
N PRO A 72 -7.04 -3.46 10.70
CA PRO A 72 -5.76 -4.05 10.29
C PRO A 72 -5.22 -3.54 8.94
N VAL A 73 -6.09 -3.03 8.06
CA VAL A 73 -5.71 -2.42 6.78
C VAL A 73 -4.94 -1.12 7.01
N GLU A 74 -5.37 -0.28 7.96
CA GLU A 74 -4.73 0.99 8.29
C GLU A 74 -3.29 0.78 8.78
N GLU A 75 -3.09 -0.16 9.72
CA GLU A 75 -1.77 -0.47 10.27
C GLU A 75 -0.78 -0.92 9.18
N ARG A 76 -1.23 -1.78 8.27
CA ARG A 76 -0.40 -2.27 7.15
C ARG A 76 -0.09 -1.18 6.14
N MET A 77 -1.00 -0.24 5.93
CA MET A 77 -0.78 0.92 5.06
C MET A 77 0.27 1.87 5.61
N TYR A 78 0.26 2.11 6.93
CA TYR A 78 1.35 2.84 7.60
C TYR A 78 2.69 2.09 7.50
N GLU A 79 2.68 0.76 7.61
CA GLU A 79 3.90 -0.02 7.46
C GLU A 79 4.44 0.02 6.01
N LEU A 80 3.57 -0.01 4.99
CA LEU A 80 3.94 0.17 3.57
C LEU A 80 4.64 1.52 3.35
N GLU A 81 4.04 2.59 3.85
CA GLU A 81 4.61 3.94 3.80
C GLU A 81 5.98 4.00 4.46
N ARG A 82 6.07 3.49 5.69
CA ARG A 82 7.32 3.50 6.43
C ARG A 82 8.41 2.73 5.70
N LEU A 83 8.08 1.57 5.16
CA LEU A 83 9.03 0.75 4.41
C LEU A 83 9.51 1.47 3.15
N PHE A 84 8.59 2.12 2.43
CA PHE A 84 8.95 2.89 1.26
C PHE A 84 9.87 4.07 1.62
N GLU A 85 9.44 4.92 2.55
CA GLU A 85 10.12 6.17 2.93
C GLU A 85 11.52 5.93 3.50
N THR A 86 11.69 4.86 4.28
CA THR A 86 12.94 4.59 5.01
C THR A 86 13.89 3.63 4.29
N ARG A 87 13.37 2.73 3.44
CA ARG A 87 14.17 1.64 2.85
C ARG A 87 14.09 1.56 1.33
N ILE A 88 13.18 2.27 0.65
CA ILE A 88 13.04 2.18 -0.81
C ILE A 88 13.40 3.53 -1.45
N ARG A 89 12.75 4.63 -1.05
CA ARG A 89 12.98 5.97 -1.62
C ARG A 89 14.47 6.36 -1.70
N PRO A 90 15.30 6.18 -0.66
CA PRO A 90 16.71 6.60 -0.71
C PRO A 90 17.53 5.95 -1.83
N TYR A 91 17.05 4.87 -2.44
CA TYR A 91 17.71 4.17 -3.54
C TYR A 91 17.26 4.63 -4.94
N PHE A 92 16.18 5.39 -5.04
CA PHE A 92 15.67 5.94 -6.30
C PHE A 92 15.99 7.44 -6.46
N GLU A 93 16.49 8.09 -5.41
CA GLU A 93 16.93 9.50 -5.41
C GLU A 93 18.45 9.66 -5.48
N GLY A 94 19.21 8.56 -5.48
CA GLY A 94 20.68 8.52 -5.51
C GLY A 94 21.26 8.13 -6.86
#